data_AF-A0A7X9IIG6-F1
#
_entry.id   AF-A0A7X9IIG6-F1
#
_cell.length_a   1.000
_cell.length_b   1.000
_cell.length_c   1.000
_cell.angle_alpha   90.00
_cell.angle_beta   90.00
_cell.angle_gamma   90.00
#
_symmetry.space_group_name_H-M   'P 1'
#
loop_
_entity.id
_entity.type
_entity.pdbx_description
1 polymer ?
#
loop_
_entity_poly.entity_id
_entity_poly.type
_entity_poly.pdbx_seq_one_letter_code
_entity_poly.pdbx_strand_id
1 'polypeptide(L)'
;ESLPGLFFETLVLGIPAGLYLGGLWADGTGAFGHLGGMTDALLVGAGVVTAAPLLAFAYAARRLRLTTVGILQYIAPSCMFALGVLAYGEPFDPARAATFGFIWAAVAIYTANAFMTLRRIPGHGN
;
A
#
# COMPACT_ATOMS: atom_id res chain seq x y z
N GLU A 1 10.79 4.59 16.99
CA GLU A 1 10.90 5.72 16.04
C GLU A 1 11.14 5.18 14.63
N SER A 2 10.19 5.34 13.70
CA SER A 2 10.25 4.70 12.37
C SER A 2 10.50 5.66 11.21
N LEU A 3 10.36 6.98 11.41
CA LEU A 3 10.63 7.98 10.37
C LEU A 3 12.11 8.06 9.98
N PRO A 4 13.06 8.09 10.94
CA PRO A 4 14.47 8.05 10.61
C PRO A 4 14.86 6.75 9.90
N GLY A 5 14.27 5.61 10.31
CA GLY A 5 14.50 4.30 9.70
C GLY A 5 14.04 4.23 8.25
N LEU A 6 12.78 4.61 7.97
CA LEU A 6 12.25 4.63 6.60
C LEU A 6 13.02 5.59 5.69
N PHE A 7 13.41 6.76 6.21
CA PHE A 7 14.24 7.71 5.47
C PHE A 7 15.60 7.10 5.13
N PHE A 8 16.23 6.43 6.11
CA PHE A 8 17.52 5.78 5.91
C PHE A 8 17.43 4.63 4.91
N GLU A 9 16.41 3.77 5.01
CA GLU A 9 16.16 2.69 4.05
C GLU A 9 15.93 3.24 2.64
N THR A 10 15.15 4.32 2.51
CA THR A 10 14.89 4.99 1.22
C THR A 10 16.16 5.62 0.67
N LEU A 11 17.00 6.22 1.50
CA LEU A 11 18.28 6.81 1.09
C LEU A 11 19.25 5.72 0.61
N VAL A 12 19.37 4.63 1.37
CA VAL A 12 20.25 3.50 1.04
C VAL A 12 19.82 2.82 -0.26
N LEU A 13 18.52 2.61 -0.47
CA LEU A 13 17.98 2.06 -1.71
C LEU A 13 17.99 3.07 -2.87
N GLY A 14 17.93 4.37 -2.55
CA GLY A 14 18.02 5.45 -3.53
C GLY A 14 19.36 5.50 -4.25
N ILE A 15 20.45 5.09 -3.60
CA ILE A 15 21.79 5.05 -4.19
C ILE A 15 21.88 4.08 -5.39
N PRO A 16 21.61 2.76 -5.26
CA PRO A 16 21.66 1.85 -6.39
C PRO A 16 20.60 2.18 -7.45
N ALA A 17 19.42 2.66 -7.05
CA ALA A 17 18.40 3.11 -7.99
C ALA A 17 18.89 4.31 -8.82
N GLY A 18 19.52 5.30 -8.18
CA GLY A 18 20.09 6.48 -8.84
C GLY A 18 21.23 6.12 -9.79
N LEU A 19 22.13 5.21 -9.40
CA LEU A 19 23.21 4.72 -10.27
C LEU A 19 22.65 4.03 -11.52
N TYR A 20 21.65 3.17 -11.35
CA TYR A 20 21.02 2.47 -12.47
C TYR A 20 20.30 3.45 -13.41
N LEU A 21 19.48 4.35 -12.88
CA LEU A 21 18.79 5.37 -13.66
C LEU A 21 19.76 6.34 -14.36
N GLY A 22 20.87 6.69 -13.71
CA GLY A 22 21.94 7.49 -14.30
C GLY A 22 22.61 6.78 -15.48
N GLY A 23 22.83 5.46 -15.38
CA GLY A 23 23.31 4.64 -16.51
C GLY A 23 22.34 4.65 -17.69
N LEU A 24 21.05 4.37 -17.43
CA LEU A 24 19.99 4.46 -18.46
C LEU A 24 19.90 5.83 -19.11
N TRP A 25 20.07 6.89 -18.32
CA TRP A 25 20.04 8.27 -18.83
C TRP A 25 21.26 8.55 -19.73
N ALA A 26 22.45 8.09 -19.34
CA ALA A 26 23.67 8.22 -20.14
C ALA A 26 23.61 7.44 -21.46
N ASP A 27 22.97 6.27 -21.47
CA ASP A 27 22.76 5.45 -22.67
C ASP A 27 21.60 5.96 -23.55
N GLY A 28 20.89 7.02 -23.14
CA GLY A 28 19.74 7.58 -23.86
C GLY A 28 18.50 6.68 -23.87
N THR A 29 18.51 5.59 -23.10
CA THR A 29 17.41 4.62 -22.99
C THR A 29 16.46 4.92 -21.82
N GLY A 30 16.83 5.86 -20.95
CA GLY A 30 16.02 6.29 -19.81
C GLY A 30 14.76 7.03 -20.26
N ALA A 31 13.61 6.66 -19.69
CA ALA A 31 12.33 7.29 -20.02
C ALA A 31 12.28 8.80 -19.69
N PHE A 32 12.85 9.18 -18.54
CA PHE A 32 12.81 10.54 -18.03
C PHE A 32 13.71 11.47 -18.85
N GLY A 33 13.13 12.54 -19.40
CA GLY A 33 13.82 13.52 -20.25
C GLY A 33 14.01 13.11 -21.72
N HIS A 34 13.68 11.87 -22.10
CA HIS A 34 13.83 11.37 -23.47
C HIS A 34 12.50 11.04 -24.17
N LEU A 35 11.46 10.66 -23.42
CA LEU A 35 10.14 10.29 -23.99
C LEU A 35 9.14 11.46 -24.05
N GLY A 36 9.55 12.67 -23.66
CA GLY A 36 8.76 13.90 -23.73
C GLY A 36 8.12 14.34 -22.41
N GLY A 37 7.78 15.63 -22.33
CA GLY A 37 7.37 16.27 -21.07
C GLY A 37 6.09 15.73 -20.42
N MET A 38 5.18 15.12 -21.18
CA MET A 38 4.00 14.48 -20.60
C MET A 38 4.37 13.20 -19.83
N THR A 39 5.28 12.39 -20.38
CA THR A 39 5.79 11.18 -19.73
C THR A 39 6.54 11.55 -18.45
N ASP A 40 7.33 12.62 -18.48
CA ASP A 40 8.04 13.14 -17.31
C ASP A 40 7.08 13.60 -16.22
N ALA A 41 6.02 14.33 -16.60
CA ALA A 41 4.97 14.75 -15.67
C ALA A 41 4.25 13.55 -15.04
N LEU A 42 3.95 12.51 -15.82
CA LEU A 42 3.36 11.26 -15.33
C LEU A 42 4.31 10.49 -14.41
N LEU A 43 5.62 10.46 -14.71
CA LEU A 43 6.65 9.86 -13.86
C LEU A 43 6.73 10.53 -12.50
N VAL A 44 6.76 11.86 -12.47
CA VAL A 44 6.73 12.64 -11.22
C VAL A 44 5.42 12.41 -10.48
N GLY A 45 4.29 12.44 -11.20
CA GLY A 45 2.96 12.18 -10.66
C GLY A 45 2.84 10.79 -10.02
N ALA A 46 3.37 9.76 -10.66
CA ALA A 46 3.39 8.39 -10.14
C ALA A 46 4.16 8.30 -8.82
N GLY A 47 5.28 9.02 -8.71
CA GLY A 47 6.02 9.15 -7.44
C GLY A 47 5.17 9.76 -6.33
N VAL A 48 4.49 10.89 -6.61
CA VAL A 48 3.63 11.57 -5.62
C VAL A 48 2.45 10.68 -5.20
N VAL A 49 1.75 10.08 -6.16
CA VAL A 49 0.59 9.21 -5.92
C VAL A 49 0.98 7.98 -5.10
N THR A 50 2.20 7.48 -5.24
CA THR A 50 2.69 6.33 -4.46
C THR A 50 3.19 6.73 -3.07
N ALA A 51 3.94 7.84 -2.97
CA ALA A 51 4.53 8.28 -1.71
C ALA A 51 3.47 8.80 -0.71
N ALA A 52 2.44 9.50 -1.19
CA ALA A 52 1.39 10.05 -0.34
C ALA A 52 0.69 9.00 0.56
N PRO A 53 0.14 7.89 0.03
CA PRO A 53 -0.47 6.85 0.85
C PRO A 53 0.54 6.12 1.74
N LEU A 54 1.79 5.93 1.29
CA LEU A 54 2.84 5.32 2.11
C LEU A 54 3.18 6.18 3.33
N LEU A 55 3.33 7.50 3.15
CA LEU A 55 3.58 8.45 4.25
C LEU A 55 2.38 8.54 5.19
N ALA A 56 1.16 8.60 4.65
CA ALA A 56 -0.06 8.57 5.45
C ALA A 56 -0.19 7.28 6.26
N PHE A 57 0.16 6.13 5.66
CA PHE A 57 0.19 4.83 6.34
C PHE A 57 1.27 4.78 7.43
N ALA A 58 2.51 5.17 7.13
CA ALA A 58 3.60 5.22 8.12
C ALA A 58 3.27 6.15 9.30
N TYR A 59 2.49 7.21 9.06
CA TYR A 59 1.95 8.07 10.10
C TYR A 59 0.85 7.37 10.92
N ALA A 60 -0.16 6.80 10.25
CA ALA A 60 -1.31 6.15 10.89
C ALA A 60 -0.91 4.88 11.67
N ALA A 61 0.00 4.06 11.13
CA ALA A 61 0.50 2.85 11.77
C ALA A 61 1.14 3.10 13.14
N ARG A 62 1.67 4.31 13.39
CA ARG A 62 2.20 4.71 14.71
C ARG A 62 1.12 4.96 15.77
N ARG A 63 -0.12 5.18 15.35
CA ARG A 63 -1.26 5.52 16.22
C ARG A 63 -2.30 4.40 16.31
N LEU A 64 -2.20 3.38 15.46
CA LEU A 64 -3.17 2.29 15.36
C LEU A 64 -2.67 1.04 16.08
N ARG A 65 -3.60 0.30 16.68
CA ARG A 65 -3.32 -1.04 17.20
C ARG A 65 -2.98 -1.97 16.02
N LEU A 66 -2.07 -2.92 16.23
CA LEU A 66 -1.59 -3.87 15.19
C LEU A 66 -2.76 -4.56 14.45
N THR A 67 -3.83 -4.86 15.18
CA THR A 67 -5.08 -5.44 14.68
C THR A 67 -5.80 -4.55 13.65
N THR A 68 -5.80 -3.23 13.84
CA THR A 68 -6.43 -2.28 12.92
C THR A 68 -5.61 -2.12 11.64
N VAL A 69 -4.28 -2.16 11.75
CA VAL A 69 -3.38 -2.15 10.58
C VAL A 69 -3.60 -3.38 9.71
N GLY A 70 -3.77 -4.57 10.32
CA GLY A 70 -4.09 -5.80 9.60
C GLY A 70 -5.41 -5.73 8.83
N ILE A 71 -6.45 -5.12 9.42
CA ILE A 71 -7.75 -4.92 8.73
C ILE A 71 -7.60 -3.93 7.56
N LEU A 72 -6.84 -2.85 7.72
CA LEU A 72 -6.58 -1.87 6.66
C LEU A 72 -5.88 -2.48 5.44
N GLN A 73 -5.03 -3.49 5.64
CA GLN A 73 -4.36 -4.18 4.53
C GLN A 73 -5.34 -4.97 3.63
N TYR A 74 -6.52 -5.33 4.11
CA TYR A 74 -7.56 -5.98 3.28
C TYR A 74 -8.31 -5.00 2.36
N ILE A 75 -8.17 -3.69 2.57
CA ILE A 75 -8.73 -2.67 1.67
C ILE A 75 -8.01 -2.68 0.32
N ALA A 76 -6.68 -2.84 0.32
CA ALA A 76 -5.87 -2.87 -0.90
C ALA A 76 -6.32 -3.96 -1.91
N PRO A 77 -6.42 -5.26 -1.54
CA PRO A 77 -6.92 -6.28 -2.46
C PRO A 77 -8.39 -6.05 -2.85
N SER A 78 -9.20 -5.42 -2.00
CA SER A 78 -10.59 -5.05 -2.34
C SER A 78 -10.66 -3.95 -3.40
N CYS A 79 -9.83 -2.92 -3.27
CA CYS A 79 -9.72 -1.87 -4.29
C CYS A 79 -9.15 -2.44 -5.60
N MET A 80 -8.14 -3.32 -5.55
CA MET A 80 -7.61 -3.98 -6.75
C MET A 80 -8.70 -4.81 -7.46
N PHE A 81 -9.47 -5.59 -6.70
CA PHE A 81 -10.58 -6.36 -7.27
C PHE A 81 -11.65 -5.45 -7.88
N ALA A 82 -12.04 -4.38 -7.18
CA ALA A 82 -13.02 -3.41 -7.67
C ALA A 82 -12.54 -2.72 -8.95
N LEU A 83 -11.27 -2.31 -9.02
CA LEU A 83 -10.68 -1.74 -10.24
C LEU A 83 -10.62 -2.76 -11.38
N GLY A 84 -10.23 -4.01 -11.10
CA GLY A 84 -10.21 -5.10 -12.08
C GLY A 84 -11.57 -5.32 -12.75
N VAL A 85 -12.63 -5.38 -11.95
CA VAL A 85 -13.99 -5.63 -12.45
C VAL A 85 -14.63 -4.37 -13.05
N LEU A 86 -14.56 -3.22 -12.35
CA LEU A 86 -15.31 -2.02 -12.74
C LEU A 86 -14.59 -1.14 -13.76
N ALA A 87 -13.26 -1.03 -13.68
CA ALA A 87 -12.47 -0.15 -14.54
C ALA A 87 -11.83 -0.91 -15.71
N TYR A 88 -11.30 -2.11 -15.47
CA TYR A 88 -10.61 -2.91 -16.49
C TYR A 88 -11.50 -3.95 -17.18
N GLY A 89 -12.72 -4.17 -16.68
CA GLY A 89 -13.70 -5.07 -17.30
C GLY A 89 -13.27 -6.54 -17.29
N GLU A 90 -12.43 -6.96 -16.35
CA GLU A 90 -12.03 -8.37 -16.23
C GLU A 90 -13.27 -9.26 -16.03
N PRO A 91 -13.32 -10.44 -16.67
CA PRO A 91 -14.46 -11.34 -16.53
C PRO A 91 -14.67 -11.69 -15.06
N PHE A 92 -15.91 -11.49 -14.60
CA PHE A 92 -16.31 -11.75 -13.22
C PHE A 92 -16.33 -13.26 -12.97
N ASP A 93 -15.16 -13.80 -12.66
CA ASP A 93 -14.97 -15.22 -12.43
C ASP A 93 -15.61 -15.64 -11.08
N PRO A 94 -16.57 -16.58 -11.08
CA PRO A 94 -17.26 -17.00 -9.85
C PRO A 94 -16.30 -17.56 -8.78
N ALA A 95 -15.16 -18.14 -9.16
CA ALA A 95 -14.18 -18.62 -8.21
C ALA A 95 -13.42 -17.47 -7.53
N ARG A 96 -13.12 -16.38 -8.26
CA ARG A 96 -12.58 -15.13 -7.69
C ARG A 96 -13.56 -14.47 -6.72
N ALA A 97 -14.86 -14.47 -7.05
CA ALA A 97 -15.89 -13.95 -6.16
C ALA A 97 -16.02 -14.78 -4.86
N ALA A 98 -15.98 -16.11 -4.96
CA ALA A 98 -16.02 -17.00 -3.80
C ALA A 98 -14.79 -16.83 -2.90
N THR A 99 -13.59 -16.75 -3.47
CA THR A 99 -12.35 -16.48 -2.71
C THR A 99 -12.38 -15.12 -2.04
N PHE A 100 -12.87 -14.09 -2.72
CA PHE A 100 -13.08 -12.78 -2.11
C PHE A 100 -14.06 -12.83 -0.93
N GLY A 101 -15.16 -13.58 -1.07
CA GLY A 101 -16.13 -13.82 0.00
C GLY A 101 -15.51 -14.52 1.22
N PHE A 102 -14.69 -15.56 1.01
CA PHE A 102 -14.00 -16.25 2.11
C PHE A 102 -13.00 -15.33 2.84
N ILE A 103 -12.27 -14.50 2.10
CA ILE A 103 -11.36 -13.51 2.69
C ILE A 103 -12.13 -12.55 3.58
N TRP A 104 -13.22 -11.97 3.09
CA TRP A 104 -14.04 -11.04 3.87
C TRP A 104 -14.73 -11.69 5.07
N ALA A 105 -15.15 -12.96 4.95
CA ALA A 105 -15.68 -13.72 6.08
C ALA A 105 -14.62 -13.91 7.18
N ALA A 106 -13.39 -14.27 6.82
CA ALA A 106 -12.28 -14.39 7.77
C ALA A 106 -11.95 -13.05 8.45
N VAL A 107 -11.96 -11.95 7.68
CA VAL A 107 -11.75 -10.58 8.19
C VAL A 107 -12.87 -10.18 9.15
N ALA A 108 -14.14 -10.45 8.82
CA ALA A 108 -15.28 -10.13 9.67
C ALA A 108 -15.22 -10.89 11.00
N ILE A 109 -14.90 -12.19 10.97
CA ILE A 109 -14.72 -13.03 12.16
C ILE A 109 -13.57 -12.49 13.03
N TYR A 110 -12.42 -12.20 12.43
CA TYR A 110 -11.26 -11.67 13.13
C TYR A 110 -11.56 -10.30 13.77
N THR A 111 -12.23 -9.42 13.03
CA THR A 111 -12.63 -8.09 13.50
C THR A 111 -13.62 -8.17 14.66
N ALA A 112 -14.61 -9.06 14.57
CA ALA A 112 -15.56 -9.32 15.66
C ALA A 112 -14.84 -9.85 16.91
N ASN A 113 -13.93 -10.81 16.75
CA ASN A 113 -13.15 -11.36 17.87
C ASN A 113 -12.24 -10.30 18.51
N ALA A 114 -11.57 -9.46 17.72
CA ALA A 114 -10.77 -8.35 18.20
C ALA A 114 -11.59 -7.35 19.02
N PHE A 115 -12.79 -7.00 18.53
CA PHE A 115 -13.70 -6.09 19.22
C PHE A 115 -14.23 -6.68 20.54
N MET A 116 -14.57 -7.97 20.54
CA MET A 116 -14.99 -8.70 21.75
C MET A 116 -13.86 -8.83 22.77
N THR A 117 -12.62 -9.05 22.33
CA THR A 117 -11.44 -9.15 23.21
C THR A 117 -11.10 -7.81 23.84
N LEU A 118 -11.25 -6.72 23.09
CA LEU A 118 -11.04 -5.37 23.60
C LEU A 118 -12.04 -5.01 24.72
N ARG A 119 -13.27 -5.50 24.62
CA ARG A 119 -14.32 -5.34 25.64
C ARG A 119 -14.12 -6.23 26.88
N ARG A 120 -13.24 -7.24 26.80
CA ARG A 120 -12.95 -8.20 27.87
C ARG A 120 -11.74 -7.82 28.72
N ILE A 121 -11.16 -6.63 28.58
CA ILE A 121 -10.20 -6.09 29.55
C ILE A 121 -11.01 -5.28 30.57
N PRO A 122 -11.37 -5.85 31.74
CA PRO A 122 -11.92 -5.06 32.83
C PRO A 122 -10.78 -4.18 33.34
N GLY A 123 -11.07 -2.91 33.61
CA GLY A 123 -10.12 -2.03 34.28
C GLY A 123 -9.60 -2.72 35.53
N HIS A 124 -8.28 -2.85 35.64
CA HIS A 124 -7.67 -3.07 36.94
C HIS A 124 -8.03 -1.86 37.78
N GLY A 125 -8.92 -2.07 38.75
CA GLY A 125 -9.20 -1.10 39.79
C GLY A 125 -8.00 -0.93 40.71
N ASN A 126 -7.88 0.31 41.18
CA ASN A 126 -7.10 0.82 42.32
C ASN A 126 -5.57 0.76 42.21
#